data_AF-A0AAW0I1R3-F1
#
_entry.id   AF-A0AAW0I1R3-F1
#
_cell.length_a   1.000
_cell.length_b   1.000
_cell.length_c   1.000
_cell.angle_alpha   90.00
_cell.angle_beta   90.00
_cell.angle_gamma   90.00
#
_symmetry.space_group_name_H-M   'P 1'
#
loop_
_entity.id
_entity.type
_entity.pdbx_description
1 polymer ?
#
loop_
_entity_poly.entity_id
_entity_poly.type
_entity_poly.pdbx_seq_one_letter_code
_entity_poly.pdbx_strand_id
1 'polypeptide(L)'
;ATVSHVIYFIGFQVLEEAEAQHLYQSILPDMVKIALCLPNVCTQPIPLLKQKMNHSLTMSQEQIASLLANAFFCTFPRRNAKMKSEYSSYPDINFNRYVFREYLV
;
A
#
# COMPACT_ATOMS: atom_id res chain seq x y z
N ALA A 1 -12.11 -2.14 -9.49
CA ALA A 1 -13.37 -2.61 -8.89
C ALA A 1 -13.22 -3.08 -7.43
N THR A 2 -12.06 -3.59 -7.00
CA THR A 2 -11.88 -4.28 -5.71
C THR A 2 -11.54 -3.40 -4.50
N VAL A 3 -10.84 -2.26 -4.68
CA VAL A 3 -10.61 -1.27 -3.59
C VAL A 3 -11.89 -0.59 -3.13
N SER A 4 -12.82 -0.36 -4.04
CA SER A 4 -14.10 0.24 -3.70
C SER A 4 -14.88 -0.56 -2.67
N HIS A 5 -14.96 -1.90 -2.78
CA HIS A 5 -15.90 -2.67 -1.96
C HIS A 5 -15.52 -2.79 -0.48
N VAL A 6 -14.23 -2.90 -0.13
CA VAL A 6 -13.84 -3.00 1.28
C VAL A 6 -13.78 -1.64 1.96
N ILE A 7 -13.37 -0.60 1.23
CA ILE A 7 -13.53 0.76 1.73
C ILE A 7 -15.03 1.03 1.95
N TYR A 8 -15.88 0.64 0.99
CA TYR A 8 -17.34 0.69 1.12
C TYR A 8 -17.81 -0.06 2.37
N PHE A 9 -17.35 -1.30 2.60
CA PHE A 9 -17.72 -2.07 3.79
C PHE A 9 -17.33 -1.35 5.09
N ILE A 10 -16.08 -0.89 5.21
CA ILE A 10 -15.61 -0.18 6.42
C ILE A 10 -16.40 1.12 6.61
N GLY A 11 -16.59 1.90 5.54
CA GLY A 11 -17.30 3.16 5.59
C GLY A 11 -18.81 3.04 5.85
N PHE A 12 -19.46 1.93 5.50
CA PHE A 12 -20.91 1.79 5.67
C PHE A 12 -21.34 0.86 6.81
N GLN A 13 -20.51 -0.09 7.25
CA GLN A 13 -20.89 -1.10 8.24
C GLN A 13 -20.19 -0.94 9.59
N VAL A 14 -19.14 -0.13 9.68
CA VAL A 14 -18.31 0.00 10.90
C VAL A 14 -18.21 1.45 11.37
N LEU A 15 -17.92 2.36 10.43
CA LEU A 15 -17.76 3.77 10.74
C LEU A 15 -19.11 4.48 10.88
N GLU A 16 -19.16 5.48 11.75
CA GLU A 16 -20.27 6.42 11.76
C GLU A 16 -20.30 7.23 10.46
N GLU A 17 -21.47 7.75 10.08
CA GLU A 17 -21.63 8.45 8.80
C GLU A 17 -20.64 9.61 8.63
N ALA A 18 -20.38 10.37 9.70
CA ALA A 18 -19.43 11.49 9.67
C ALA A 18 -17.97 11.01 9.45
N GLU A 19 -17.57 9.90 10.08
CA GLU A 19 -16.24 9.31 9.93
C GLU A 19 -16.06 8.73 8.53
N ALA A 20 -17.09 8.08 8.01
CA ALA A 20 -17.13 7.57 6.65
C ALA A 20 -16.99 8.72 5.64
N GLN A 21 -17.77 9.79 5.80
CA GLN A 21 -17.65 10.98 4.96
C GLN A 21 -16.23 11.55 5.01
N HIS A 22 -15.63 11.68 6.20
CA HIS A 22 -14.26 12.17 6.35
C HIS A 22 -13.23 11.25 5.66
N LEU A 23 -13.40 9.93 5.77
CA LEU A 23 -12.56 8.94 5.10
C LEU A 23 -12.59 9.13 3.57
N TYR A 24 -13.78 9.26 2.97
CA TYR A 24 -13.94 9.37 1.51
C TYR A 24 -13.59 10.75 0.96
N GLN A 25 -13.92 11.82 1.69
CA GLN A 25 -13.80 13.18 1.18
C GLN A 25 -12.44 13.81 1.49
N SER A 26 -11.71 13.30 2.50
CA SER A 26 -10.41 13.84 2.90
C SER A 26 -9.31 12.78 2.86
N ILE A 27 -9.41 11.75 3.71
CA ILE A 27 -8.28 10.84 3.97
C ILE A 27 -7.87 10.09 2.69
N LEU A 28 -8.80 9.46 1.99
CA LEU A 28 -8.49 8.71 0.78
C LEU A 28 -7.97 9.58 -0.36
N PRO A 29 -8.58 10.74 -0.68
CA PRO A 29 -7.99 11.69 -1.61
C PRO A 29 -6.55 12.08 -1.26
N ASP A 30 -6.25 12.33 0.01
CA ASP A 30 -4.91 12.72 0.44
C ASP A 30 -3.91 11.55 0.36
N MET A 31 -4.35 10.32 0.69
CA MET A 31 -3.57 9.11 0.47
C MET A 31 -3.27 8.87 -1.01
N VAL A 32 -4.23 9.12 -1.91
CA VAL A 32 -4.04 9.02 -3.36
C VAL A 32 -3.01 10.06 -3.83
N LYS A 33 -3.12 11.31 -3.38
CA LYS A 33 -2.16 12.37 -3.73
C LYS A 33 -0.74 11.97 -3.36
N ILE A 34 -0.51 11.54 -2.11
CA ILE A 34 0.85 11.15 -1.68
C ILE A 34 1.35 9.88 -2.38
N ALA A 35 0.46 8.93 -2.71
CA ALA A 35 0.83 7.75 -3.48
C ALA A 35 1.29 8.11 -4.91
N LEU A 36 0.57 9.02 -5.57
CA LEU A 36 0.90 9.49 -6.92
C LEU A 36 2.17 10.37 -6.95
N CYS A 37 2.53 11.01 -5.83
CA CYS A 37 3.76 11.78 -5.69
C CYS A 37 5.03 10.91 -5.49
N LEU A 38 4.91 9.58 -5.39
CA LEU A 38 6.04 8.68 -5.18
C LEU A 38 7.28 8.94 -6.05
N PRO A 39 7.19 9.17 -7.38
CA PRO A 39 8.38 9.43 -8.19
C PRO A 39 9.09 10.75 -7.85
N ASN A 40 8.38 11.72 -7.26
CA ASN A 40 8.93 13.02 -6.86
C ASN A 40 9.51 12.97 -5.43
N VAL A 41 8.98 12.09 -4.57
CA VAL A 41 9.39 11.95 -3.16
C VAL A 41 10.50 10.90 -3.00
N CYS A 42 10.37 9.76 -3.69
CA CYS A 42 11.35 8.68 -3.75
C CYS A 42 12.08 8.74 -5.09
N THR A 43 12.99 9.72 -5.22
CA THR A 43 13.72 9.99 -6.47
C THR A 43 14.87 9.02 -6.75
N GLN A 44 15.27 8.23 -5.74
CA GLN A 44 16.37 7.26 -5.85
C GLN A 44 15.83 5.83 -5.78
N PRO A 45 16.43 4.90 -6.55
CA PRO A 45 16.10 3.48 -6.42
C PRO A 45 16.34 2.98 -5.00
N ILE A 46 15.38 2.26 -4.43
CA ILE A 46 15.49 1.65 -3.10
C ILE A 46 16.19 0.29 -3.22
N PRO A 47 17.38 0.09 -2.62
CA PRO A 47 18.09 -1.17 -2.72
C PRO A 47 17.37 -2.27 -1.94
N LEU A 48 17.39 -3.48 -2.48
CA LEU A 48 16.89 -4.67 -1.77
C LEU A 48 17.96 -5.16 -0.79
N LEU A 49 17.59 -5.25 0.49
CA LEU A 49 18.45 -5.83 1.53
C LEU A 49 18.35 -7.36 1.47
N LYS A 50 19.32 -8.00 0.82
CA LYS A 50 19.38 -9.46 0.68
C LYS A 50 20.12 -10.12 1.83
N GLN A 51 19.90 -11.41 2.00
CA GLN A 51 20.67 -12.23 2.93
C GLN A 51 22.17 -12.08 2.68
N LYS A 52 22.95 -12.05 3.77
CA LYS A 52 24.42 -11.89 3.74
C LYS A 52 24.92 -10.56 3.17
N MET A 53 24.07 -9.53 3.09
CA MET A 53 24.49 -8.14 2.83
C MET A 53 24.57 -7.34 4.12
N ASN A 54 25.69 -6.65 4.35
CA ASN A 54 25.81 -5.62 5.38
C ASN A 54 25.52 -4.26 4.73
N HIS A 55 24.30 -3.78 4.88
CA HIS A 55 23.88 -2.51 4.30
C HIS A 55 22.85 -1.82 5.20
N SER A 56 22.69 -0.51 5.02
CA SER A 56 21.74 0.30 5.79
C SER A 56 20.99 1.21 4.82
N LEU A 57 19.71 1.40 5.10
CA LEU A 57 18.84 2.31 4.37
C LEU A 57 18.36 3.39 5.34
N THR A 58 18.59 4.65 4.98
CA THR A 58 18.02 5.80 5.68
C THR A 58 17.06 6.50 4.72
N MET A 59 15.87 6.82 5.22
CA MET A 59 14.82 7.45 4.41
C MET A 59 13.95 8.35 5.30
N SER A 60 13.30 9.35 4.71
CA SER A 60 12.41 10.25 5.44
C SER A 60 11.07 9.58 5.76
N GLN A 61 10.36 10.12 6.76
CA GLN A 61 9.00 9.68 7.07
C GLN A 61 8.04 9.93 5.90
N GLU A 62 8.25 11.00 5.13
CA GLU A 62 7.47 11.30 3.92
C GLU A 62 7.64 10.23 2.83
N GLN A 63 8.88 9.77 2.60
CA GLN A 63 9.15 8.67 1.68
C GLN A 63 8.43 7.39 2.11
N ILE A 64 8.47 7.07 3.40
CA ILE A 64 7.76 5.91 3.96
C ILE A 64 6.25 6.07 3.78
N ALA A 65 5.69 7.25 4.04
CA ALA A 65 4.25 7.50 3.89
C ALA A 65 3.79 7.30 2.43
N SER A 66 4.56 7.80 1.45
CA SER A 66 4.24 7.60 0.03
C SER A 66 4.33 6.12 -0.39
N LEU A 67 5.32 5.37 0.12
CA LEU A 67 5.45 3.93 -0.13
C LEU A 67 4.29 3.14 0.50
N LEU A 68 3.90 3.47 1.74
CA LEU A 68 2.79 2.79 2.42
C LEU A 68 1.43 3.13 1.79
N ALA A 69 1.22 4.34 1.29
CA ALA A 69 0.03 4.67 0.52
C ALA A 69 -0.06 3.82 -0.76
N ASN A 70 1.07 3.62 -1.46
CA ASN A 70 1.13 2.69 -2.60
C ASN A 70 0.88 1.23 -2.18
N ALA A 71 1.37 0.79 -1.03
CA ALA A 71 1.09 -0.54 -0.47
C ALA A 71 -0.40 -0.74 -0.16
N PHE A 72 -1.06 0.28 0.40
CA PHE A 72 -2.49 0.29 0.66
C PHE A 72 -3.31 0.12 -0.64
N PHE A 73 -2.96 0.89 -1.68
CA PHE A 73 -3.59 0.77 -3.01
C PHE A 73 -3.05 -0.41 -3.84
N CYS A 74 -2.15 -1.21 -3.28
CA CYS A 74 -1.63 -2.45 -3.84
C CYS A 74 -0.91 -2.28 -5.20
N THR A 75 -0.15 -1.18 -5.35
CA THR A 75 0.47 -0.79 -6.62
C THR A 75 1.87 -1.37 -6.83
N PHE A 76 2.46 -2.09 -5.87
CA PHE A 76 3.78 -2.70 -6.07
C PHE A 76 3.69 -3.90 -7.04
N PRO A 77 4.33 -3.83 -8.23
CA PRO A 77 4.21 -4.85 -9.26
C PRO A 77 4.96 -6.13 -8.87
N ARG A 78 4.53 -7.28 -9.40
CA ARG A 78 5.15 -8.61 -9.16
C ARG A 78 5.14 -9.07 -7.69
N ARG A 79 4.41 -8.40 -6.81
CA ARG A 79 4.32 -8.71 -5.37
C ARG A 79 3.06 -9.46 -4.94
N ASN A 80 2.23 -9.90 -5.89
CA ASN A 80 0.96 -10.60 -5.60
C ASN A 80 0.99 -12.09 -6.00
N ALA A 81 2.01 -12.55 -6.74
CA ALA A 81 2.11 -13.92 -7.21
C ALA A 81 2.70 -14.85 -6.13
N LYS A 82 1.98 -15.93 -5.78
CA LYS A 82 2.34 -16.89 -4.72
C LYS A 82 3.34 -17.98 -5.15
N MET A 83 3.56 -18.17 -6.45
CA MET A 83 4.40 -19.26 -7.00
C MET A 83 5.52 -18.68 -7.86
N LYS A 84 6.78 -19.02 -7.53
CA LYS A 84 8.00 -18.75 -8.32
C LYS A 84 8.18 -17.31 -8.82
N SER A 85 7.88 -16.31 -7.99
CA SER A 85 8.17 -14.91 -8.33
C SER A 85 9.59 -14.51 -7.93
N GLU A 86 10.09 -13.46 -8.59
CA GLU A 86 11.36 -12.77 -8.28
C GLU A 86 11.47 -12.37 -6.80
N TYR A 87 10.33 -12.17 -6.14
CA TYR A 87 10.22 -11.72 -4.76
C TYR A 87 9.71 -12.80 -3.79
N SER A 88 9.76 -14.08 -4.17
CA SER A 88 9.23 -15.18 -3.33
C SER A 88 9.89 -15.32 -1.94
N SER A 89 11.13 -14.83 -1.79
CA SER A 89 11.85 -14.78 -0.51
C SER A 89 11.63 -13.48 0.29
N TYR A 90 10.79 -12.57 -0.20
CA TYR A 90 10.46 -11.30 0.45
C TYR A 90 9.05 -11.37 1.05
N PRO A 91 8.78 -10.67 2.17
CA PRO A 91 7.45 -10.60 2.75
C PRO A 91 6.44 -9.95 1.79
N ASP A 92 5.15 -10.16 2.03
CA ASP A 92 4.09 -9.43 1.33
C ASP A 92 4.19 -7.92 1.66
N ILE A 93 4.00 -7.05 0.65
CA ILE A 93 3.99 -5.59 0.84
C ILE A 93 2.61 -4.98 0.58
N ASN A 94 1.90 -5.47 -0.44
CA ASN A 94 0.60 -4.95 -0.82
C ASN A 94 -0.47 -5.42 0.19
N PHE A 95 -1.37 -4.53 0.57
CA PHE A 95 -2.34 -4.79 1.65
C PHE A 95 -3.54 -5.62 1.19
N ASN A 96 -3.43 -6.37 0.09
CA ASN A 96 -4.54 -7.13 -0.50
C ASN A 96 -5.25 -8.05 0.50
N ARG A 97 -4.51 -8.63 1.45
CA ARG A 97 -5.09 -9.53 2.47
C ARG A 97 -5.97 -8.82 3.50
N TYR A 98 -5.77 -7.52 3.68
CA TYR A 98 -6.51 -6.67 4.62
C TYR A 98 -7.60 -5.89 3.90
N VAL A 99 -7.28 -5.37 2.71
CA VAL A 99 -8.14 -4.49 1.94
C VAL A 99 -9.00 -5.25 0.92
N PHE A 100 -8.72 -6.51 0.56
CA PHE A 100 -9.54 -7.25 -0.45
C PHE A 100 -9.94 -8.66 0.00
N ARG A 101 -10.04 -8.91 1.31
CA ARG A 101 -10.17 -10.26 1.89
C ARG A 101 -11.38 -11.08 1.41
N GLU A 102 -12.39 -10.45 0.80
CA GLU A 102 -13.60 -11.12 0.25
C GLU A 102 -13.45 -11.67 -1.18
N TYR A 103 -12.35 -11.44 -1.90
CA TYR A 103 -12.24 -11.79 -3.34
C TYR A 103 -11.01 -12.64 -3.71
N LEU A 104 -10.35 -13.28 -2.74
CA LEU A 104 -9.17 -14.14 -2.98
C LEU A 104 -9.39 -15.58 -2.49
N VAL A 105 -10.53 -16.17 -2.84
CA VAL A 105 -10.72 -17.63 -2.89
C VAL A 105 -10.76 -18.05 -4.36
#